data_AF-A0A392MXK9-F1
#
_entry.id   AF-A0A392MXK9-F1
#
_cell.length_a   1.000
_cell.length_b   1.000
_cell.length_c   1.000
_cell.angle_alpha   90.00
_cell.angle_beta   90.00
_cell.angle_gamma   90.00
#
_symmetry.space_group_name_H-M   'P 1'
#
loop_
_entity.id
_entity.type
_entity.pdbx_description
1 polymer ?
#
loop_
_entity_poly.entity_id
_entity_poly.type
_entity_poly.pdbx_seq_one_letter_code
_entity_poly.pdbx_strand_id
1 'polypeptide(L)'
;VFNKGSVPSSVQASFPYIFTVSKFLQPGPFDLVGTIVYEIDQHPYQNTFYNGTIEVVEPGVLFSMESVFLFTLGIALLVLLGLWINGQIQNLSKKTKRSTKVEVGTKTTDASMDEWLQ
;
A
#
# COMPACT_ATOMS: atom_id res chain seq x y z
N VAL A 1 -18.98 29.96 8.50
CA VAL A 1 -20.17 30.82 8.67
C VAL A 1 -19.71 32.25 8.42
N PHE A 2 -20.23 32.92 7.39
CA PHE A 2 -19.96 34.34 7.19
C PHE A 2 -20.91 35.12 8.09
N ASN A 3 -20.37 35.75 9.12
CA ASN A 3 -21.18 36.55 10.05
C ASN A 3 -21.47 37.90 9.41
N LYS A 4 -22.76 38.22 9.24
CA LYS A 4 -23.19 39.61 9.00
C LYS A 4 -22.94 40.40 10.27
N GLY A 5 -22.13 41.45 10.19
CA GLY A 5 -21.80 42.31 11.32
C GLY A 5 -21.76 43.77 10.89
N SER A 6 -22.08 44.67 11.82
CA SER A 6 -21.90 46.11 11.63
C SER A 6 -20.60 46.53 12.29
N VAL A 7 -19.81 47.32 11.59
CA VAL A 7 -18.54 47.86 12.08
C VAL A 7 -18.68 49.38 12.17
N PRO A 8 -18.51 49.99 13.36
CA PRO A 8 -18.56 51.45 13.49
C PRO A 8 -17.48 52.14 12.65
N SER A 9 -17.79 53.33 12.12
CA SER A 9 -16.97 54.07 11.14
C SER A 9 -15.57 54.51 11.62
N SER A 10 -15.20 54.23 12.85
CA SER A 10 -13.90 54.57 13.47
C SER A 10 -13.18 53.38 14.08
N VAL A 11 -13.69 52.16 13.86
CA VAL A 11 -13.16 50.93 14.46
C VAL A 11 -12.74 49.98 13.36
N GLN A 12 -11.58 49.33 13.55
CA GLN A 12 -11.16 48.23 12.69
C GLN A 12 -11.69 46.91 13.24
N ALA A 13 -12.23 46.08 12.35
CA ALA A 13 -12.67 44.72 12.68
C ALA A 13 -11.94 43.69 11.80
N SER A 14 -11.70 42.52 12.36
CA SER A 14 -11.10 41.37 11.66
C SER A 14 -12.09 40.22 11.63
N PHE A 15 -12.32 39.66 10.45
CA PHE A 15 -13.25 38.55 10.24
C PHE A 15 -12.49 37.28 9.87
N PRO A 16 -12.40 36.28 10.78
CA PRO A 16 -11.77 35.01 10.44
C PRO A 16 -12.69 34.25 9.47
N TYR A 17 -12.08 33.58 8.50
CA TYR A 17 -12.77 32.66 7.60
C TYR A 17 -12.06 31.31 7.57
N ILE A 18 -12.86 30.27 7.37
CA ILE A 18 -12.39 28.89 7.22
C ILE A 18 -12.99 28.38 5.92
N PHE A 19 -12.17 27.71 5.13
CA PHE A 19 -12.60 27.06 3.90
C PHE A 19 -12.17 25.60 3.92
N THR A 20 -12.81 24.80 3.07
CA THR A 20 -12.42 23.42 2.80
C THR A 20 -12.50 23.18 1.30
N VAL A 21 -11.67 22.28 0.82
CA VAL A 21 -11.63 21.92 -0.59
C VAL A 21 -12.77 20.94 -0.90
N SER A 22 -13.49 21.18 -1.99
CA SER A 22 -14.51 20.24 -2.47
C SER A 22 -13.85 18.96 -2.97
N LYS A 23 -14.39 17.79 -2.61
CA LYS A 23 -13.93 16.49 -3.13
C LYS A 23 -14.06 16.32 -4.65
N PHE A 24 -14.78 17.22 -5.31
CA PHE A 24 -14.98 17.22 -6.76
C PHE A 24 -13.97 18.09 -7.51
N LEU A 25 -13.10 18.81 -6.80
CA LEU A 25 -12.01 19.55 -7.42
C LEU A 25 -10.95 18.57 -7.88
N GLN A 26 -10.49 18.75 -9.13
CA GLN A 26 -9.34 18.03 -9.63
C GLN A 26 -8.08 18.50 -8.89
N PRO A 27 -7.08 17.62 -8.72
CA PRO A 27 -5.79 18.02 -8.17
C PRO A 27 -5.13 19.11 -9.04
N GLY A 28 -4.57 20.14 -8.40
CA GLY A 28 -3.90 21.23 -9.09
C GLY A 28 -3.84 22.54 -8.30
N PRO A 29 -3.21 23.57 -8.87
CA PRO A 29 -3.14 24.89 -8.28
C PRO A 29 -4.46 25.66 -8.47
N PHE A 30 -4.96 26.27 -7.40
CA PHE A 30 -6.15 27.13 -7.43
C PHE A 30 -5.88 28.45 -6.72
N ASP A 31 -6.40 29.54 -7.27
CA ASP A 31 -6.32 30.84 -6.62
C ASP A 31 -7.38 30.97 -5.54
N LEU A 32 -6.94 31.31 -4.33
CA LEU A 32 -7.78 31.64 -3.20
C LEU A 32 -8.12 33.13 -3.24
N VAL A 33 -9.33 33.41 -3.71
CA VAL A 33 -9.87 34.77 -3.84
C VAL A 33 -11.04 34.95 -2.87
N GLY A 34 -10.99 36.04 -2.10
CA GLY A 34 -12.05 36.43 -1.18
C GLY A 34 -12.84 37.62 -1.73
N THR A 35 -14.14 37.65 -1.50
CA THR A 35 -14.98 38.82 -1.81
C THR A 35 -15.71 39.26 -0.55
N ILE A 36 -15.55 40.53 -0.19
CA ILE A 36 -16.30 41.17 0.89
C ILE A 36 -17.35 42.06 0.26
N VAL A 37 -18.60 41.85 0.67
CA VAL A 37 -19.73 42.71 0.34
C VAL A 37 -20.09 43.48 1.59
N TYR A 38 -20.16 44.80 1.50
CA TYR A 38 -20.42 45.69 2.63
C TYR A 38 -21.29 46.86 2.21
N GLU A 39 -21.86 47.55 3.18
CA GLU A 39 -22.77 48.69 2.96
C GLU A 39 -22.27 49.89 3.76
N ILE A 40 -22.24 51.06 3.13
CA ILE A 40 -21.93 52.34 3.78
C ILE A 40 -23.05 53.30 3.39
N ASP A 41 -23.69 53.94 4.38
CA ASP A 41 -24.78 54.91 4.17
C ASP A 41 -25.87 54.42 3.21
N GLN A 42 -26.31 53.15 3.35
CA GLN A 42 -27.32 52.50 2.49
C GLN A 42 -26.88 52.20 1.05
N HIS A 43 -25.60 52.39 0.73
CA HIS A 43 -25.05 52.08 -0.58
C HIS A 43 -24.21 50.79 -0.52
N PRO A 44 -24.49 49.81 -1.40
CA PRO A 44 -23.76 48.55 -1.44
C PRO A 44 -22.41 48.70 -2.16
N TYR A 45 -21.38 48.07 -1.59
CA TYR A 45 -20.04 47.99 -2.15
C TYR A 45 -19.54 46.55 -2.11
N GLN A 46 -18.61 46.25 -3.02
CA GLN A 46 -17.94 44.96 -3.08
C GLN A 46 -16.45 45.17 -3.31
N ASN A 47 -15.63 44.43 -2.58
CA ASN A 47 -14.20 44.37 -2.83
C ASN A 47 -13.75 42.91 -2.94
N THR A 48 -12.99 42.60 -3.98
CA THR A 48 -12.44 41.28 -4.25
C THR A 48 -10.92 41.36 -4.08
N PHE A 49 -10.36 40.47 -3.27
CA PHE A 49 -8.95 40.42 -2.96
C PHE A 49 -8.38 39.03 -3.20
N TYR A 50 -7.17 39.00 -3.71
CA TYR A 50 -6.37 37.78 -3.82
C TYR A 50 -5.68 37.50 -2.49
N ASN A 51 -5.80 36.29 -1.97
CA ASN A 51 -5.09 35.87 -0.77
C ASN A 51 -3.79 35.12 -1.11
N GLY A 52 -3.89 34.14 -2.02
CA GLY A 52 -2.77 33.28 -2.39
C GLY A 52 -3.21 32.18 -3.35
N THR A 53 -2.27 31.33 -3.76
CA THR A 53 -2.56 30.10 -4.50
C THR A 53 -2.49 28.93 -3.53
N ILE A 54 -3.47 28.04 -3.58
CA ILE A 54 -3.51 26.79 -2.82
C ILE A 54 -3.29 25.60 -3.77
N GLU A 55 -2.60 24.58 -3.28
CA GLU A 55 -2.43 23.34 -4.02
C GLU A 55 -3.44 22.32 -3.51
N VAL A 56 -4.39 21.95 -4.39
CA VAL A 56 -5.33 20.87 -4.12
C VAL A 56 -4.65 19.58 -4.52
N VAL A 57 -4.45 18.70 -3.55
CA VAL A 57 -3.92 17.36 -3.76
C VAL A 57 -5.02 16.34 -3.63
N GLU A 58 -4.92 15.25 -4.39
CA GLU A 58 -5.84 14.12 -4.20
C GLU A 58 -5.64 13.55 -2.80
N PRO A 59 -6.70 13.40 -1.98
CA PRO A 59 -6.57 12.78 -0.69
C PRO A 59 -6.07 11.35 -0.90
N GLY A 60 -4.92 11.01 -0.32
CA GLY A 60 -4.37 9.66 -0.35
C GLY A 60 -5.36 8.69 0.29
N VAL A 61 -6.12 7.98 -0.55
CA VAL A 61 -7.04 6.94 -0.08
C VAL A 61 -6.18 5.81 0.47
N LEU A 62 -6.54 5.24 1.62
CA LEU A 62 -5.83 4.09 2.21
C LEU A 62 -5.66 2.91 1.23
N PHE A 63 -6.50 2.84 0.19
CA PHE A 63 -6.45 1.91 -0.93
C PHE A 63 -5.71 2.48 -2.15
N SER A 64 -4.48 2.94 -1.98
CA SER A 64 -3.62 3.26 -3.13
C SER A 64 -3.28 2.00 -3.91
N MET A 65 -3.10 2.13 -5.23
CA MET A 65 -2.70 1.02 -6.11
C MET A 65 -1.39 0.37 -5.66
N GLU A 66 -0.48 1.16 -5.11
CA GLU A 66 0.79 0.72 -4.53
C GLU A 66 0.57 -0.24 -3.36
N SER A 67 -0.39 0.07 -2.48
CA SER A 67 -0.74 -0.78 -1.33
C SER A 67 -1.32 -2.12 -1.78
N VAL A 68 -2.20 -2.11 -2.78
CA VAL A 68 -2.78 -3.34 -3.36
C VAL A 68 -1.70 -4.18 -4.03
N PHE A 69 -0.80 -3.54 -4.79
CA PHE A 69 0.32 -4.20 -5.45
C PHE A 69 1.28 -4.84 -4.43
N LEU A 70 1.73 -4.11 -3.42
CA LEU A 70 2.66 -4.64 -2.42
C LEU A 70 2.04 -5.75 -1.59
N PHE A 71 0.75 -5.64 -1.24
CA PHE A 71 0.05 -6.68 -0.50
C PHE A 71 -0.09 -7.97 -1.29
N THR A 72 -0.52 -7.88 -2.55
CA THR A 72 -0.67 -9.03 -3.45
C THR A 72 0.68 -9.68 -3.75
N LEU A 73 1.74 -8.87 -3.98
CA LEU A 73 3.11 -9.34 -4.13
C LEU A 73 3.61 -10.07 -2.88
N GLY A 74 3.33 -9.54 -1.69
CA GLY A 74 3.70 -10.17 -0.43
C GLY A 74 3.09 -11.56 -0.26
N ILE A 75 1.79 -11.71 -0.56
CA ILE A 75 1.11 -13.01 -0.54
C ILE A 75 1.72 -13.96 -1.57
N ALA A 76 1.96 -13.50 -2.80
CA ALA A 76 2.53 -14.32 -3.85
C ALA A 76 3.90 -14.89 -3.46
N LEU A 77 4.77 -14.06 -2.87
CA LEU A 77 6.08 -14.48 -2.37
C LEU A 77 5.98 -15.50 -1.24
N LEU A 78 5.05 -15.33 -0.30
CA LEU A 78 4.82 -16.29 0.79
C LEU A 78 4.36 -17.66 0.27
N VAL A 79 3.44 -17.67 -0.70
CA VAL A 79 3.00 -18.92 -1.35
C VAL A 79 4.15 -19.61 -2.07
N LEU A 80 4.94 -18.84 -2.83
CA LEU A 80 6.07 -19.36 -3.60
C LEU A 80 7.15 -19.93 -2.67
N LEU A 81 7.42 -19.25 -1.54
CA LEU A 81 8.31 -19.73 -0.50
C LEU A 81 7.81 -21.05 0.12
N GLY A 82 6.52 -21.13 0.45
CA GLY A 82 5.91 -22.34 1.00
C GLY A 82 6.01 -23.54 0.05
N LEU A 83 5.73 -23.34 -1.24
CA LEU A 83 5.90 -24.36 -2.27
C LEU A 83 7.37 -24.78 -2.43
N TRP A 84 8.30 -23.81 -2.39
CA TRP A 84 9.73 -24.08 -2.48
C TRP A 84 10.23 -24.93 -1.30
N ILE A 85 9.84 -24.58 -0.07
CA ILE A 85 10.18 -25.35 1.14
C ILE A 85 9.64 -26.79 1.03
N ASN A 86 8.38 -26.95 0.62
CA ASN A 86 7.79 -28.28 0.45
C ASN A 86 8.56 -29.11 -0.60
N GLY A 87 8.93 -28.50 -1.72
CA GLY A 87 9.77 -29.14 -2.74
C GLY A 87 11.15 -29.57 -2.22
N GLN A 88 11.81 -28.74 -1.40
CA GLN A 88 13.10 -29.11 -0.80
C GLN A 88 12.96 -30.29 0.18
N ILE A 89 11.94 -30.29 1.03
CA ILE A 89 11.68 -31.39 1.97
C ILE A 89 11.41 -32.70 1.21
N GLN A 90 10.62 -32.64 0.13
CA GLN A 90 10.36 -33.82 -0.72
C GLN A 90 11.63 -34.35 -1.38
N ASN A 91 12.52 -33.48 -1.87
CA ASN A 91 13.77 -33.89 -2.50
C ASN A 91 14.76 -34.53 -1.50
N LEU A 92 14.80 -34.05 -0.26
CA LEU A 92 15.61 -34.64 0.80
C LEU A 92 15.04 -35.98 1.30
N SER A 93 13.72 -36.07 1.49
CA SER A 93 13.03 -37.30 1.94
C SER A 93 13.20 -38.47 0.94
N LYS A 94 13.19 -38.18 -0.37
CA LYS A 94 13.42 -39.20 -1.40
C LYS A 94 14.86 -39.73 -1.42
N LYS A 95 15.85 -38.98 -0.93
CA LYS A 95 17.23 -39.47 -0.80
C LYS A 95 17.43 -40.41 0.40
N THR A 96 16.60 -40.33 1.44
CA THR A 96 16.72 -41.19 2.63
C THR A 96 16.01 -42.54 2.50
N LYS A 97 15.09 -42.70 1.53
CA LYS A 97 14.38 -43.97 1.29
C LYS A 97 15.12 -44.99 0.41
N ARG A 98 16.40 -44.80 0.05
CA ARG A 98 17.20 -45.81 -0.66
C ARG A 98 17.94 -46.73 0.34
N SER A 99 17.19 -47.69 0.85
CA SER A 99 17.59 -49.04 1.31
C SER A 99 18.51 -49.15 2.54
N THR A 100 17.89 -49.42 3.68
CA THR A 100 18.48 -50.13 4.82
C THR A 100 18.47 -51.64 4.56
N LYS A 101 19.58 -52.30 4.93
CA LYS A 101 19.81 -53.75 5.18
C LYS A 101 19.95 -54.66 3.94
N VAL A 102 21.19 -54.83 3.50
CA VAL A 102 21.64 -56.07 2.83
C VAL A 102 21.83 -57.11 3.93
N GLU A 103 20.99 -58.13 3.98
CA GLU A 103 21.18 -59.25 4.92
C GLU A 103 22.31 -60.14 4.42
N VAL A 104 23.43 -60.14 5.14
CA VAL A 104 24.49 -61.14 5.02
C VAL A 104 24.00 -62.45 5.64
N GLY A 105 23.36 -63.28 4.82
CA GLY A 105 23.01 -64.66 5.17
C GLY A 105 24.12 -65.61 4.73
N THR A 106 24.92 -66.10 5.68
CA THR A 106 25.86 -67.21 5.49
C THR A 106 25.08 -68.46 5.10
N LYS A 107 25.23 -68.93 3.85
CA LYS A 107 24.79 -70.27 3.44
C LYS A 107 25.99 -71.03 2.88
N THR A 108 26.48 -71.95 3.69
CA THR A 108 27.40 -73.03 3.32
C THR A 108 26.74 -73.89 2.24
N THR A 109 27.35 -74.03 1.06
CA THR A 109 27.05 -75.13 0.13
C THR A 109 28.31 -75.44 -0.67
N ASP A 110 28.94 -76.51 -0.17
CA ASP A 110 29.64 -77.59 -0.84
C ASP A 110 30.98 -77.36 -1.57
N ALA A 111 31.97 -78.08 -1.06
CA ALA A 111 33.33 -78.18 -1.52
C ALA A 111 33.44 -79.31 -2.57
N SER A 112 32.80 -79.12 -3.72
CA SER A 112 32.79 -80.10 -4.81
C SER A 112 32.84 -79.47 -6.21
N MET A 113 33.52 -78.33 -6.37
CA MET A 113 34.04 -77.92 -7.68
C MET A 113 35.32 -78.71 -8.00
N ASP A 114 35.17 -80.03 -8.02
CA ASP A 114 36.10 -80.96 -8.62
C ASP A 114 35.86 -81.01 -10.15
N GLU A 115 36.93 -81.35 -10.88
CA GLU A 115 36.90 -82.05 -12.17
C GLU A 115 36.58 -81.33 -13.50
N TRP A 116 36.47 -80.00 -13.60
CA TRP A 116 36.27 -79.33 -14.92
C TRP A 116 37.51 -78.62 -15.51
N LEU A 117 38.71 -78.91 -15.02
CA LEU A 117 39.96 -78.51 -15.67
C LEU A 117 40.84 -79.73 -15.97
N GLN A 118 40.45 -80.50 -16.98
CA GLN A 118 41.34 -81.35 -17.79
C GLN A 118 40.71 -81.64 -19.16
#